data_AF-A0A8T3PU55-F1
#
_entry.id   AF-A0A8T3PU55-F1
#
_cell.length_a   1.000
_cell.length_b   1.000
_cell.length_c   1.000
_cell.angle_alpha   90.00
_cell.angle_beta   90.00
_cell.angle_gamma   90.00
#
_symmetry.space_group_name_H-M   'P 1'
#
loop_
_entity.id
_entity.type
_entity.pdbx_description
1 polymer ?
#
loop_
_entity_poly.entity_id
_entity_poly.type
_entity_poly.pdbx_seq_one_letter_code
_entity_poly.pdbx_strand_id
1 'polypeptide(L)'
;MIFEKLVGKTRFVATKVVGTSNGTRPPFYRIAEVHFPSLQALRACAQSDGGRETLAHAVKISSGGTPLFLVAEETTFVFGTVSLWDWLKGIASSGYARVCGARAPKRNRNCAAFHS
;
A
#
# COMPACT_ATOMS: atom_id res chain seq x y z
N MET A 1 18.90 2.40 4.93
CA MET A 1 17.68 3.21 4.67
C MET A 1 16.74 3.17 5.86
N ILE A 2 16.03 4.27 6.19
CA ILE A 2 15.34 4.42 7.50
C ILE A 2 14.37 3.27 7.85
N PHE A 3 13.71 2.69 6.84
CA PHE A 3 12.78 1.56 7.01
C PHE A 3 13.44 0.26 7.51
N GLU A 4 14.78 0.14 7.49
CA GLU A 4 15.50 -0.92 8.20
C GLU A 4 15.16 -0.93 9.70
N LYS A 5 14.95 0.24 10.32
CA LYS A 5 14.56 0.41 11.73
C LYS A 5 13.14 -0.07 12.07
N LEU A 6 12.28 -0.32 11.08
CA LEU A 6 10.93 -0.84 11.32
C LEU A 6 10.99 -2.32 11.70
N VAL A 7 10.78 -2.63 12.97
CA VAL A 7 10.77 -4.00 13.50
C VAL A 7 9.50 -4.73 13.03
N GLY A 8 9.61 -6.01 12.65
CA GLY A 8 8.45 -6.85 12.31
C GLY A 8 7.83 -6.63 10.93
N LYS A 9 8.43 -5.82 10.04
CA LYS A 9 8.02 -5.70 8.64
C LYS A 9 8.24 -7.01 7.87
N THR A 10 7.34 -7.36 6.96
CA THR A 10 7.42 -8.56 6.09
C THR A 10 7.66 -8.22 4.63
N ARG A 11 7.15 -7.07 4.16
CA ARG A 11 7.33 -6.57 2.79
C ARG A 11 7.39 -5.04 2.81
N PHE A 12 8.10 -4.45 1.86
CA PHE A 12 8.11 -3.02 1.58
C PHE A 12 7.86 -2.80 0.09
N VAL A 13 6.91 -1.94 -0.27
CA VAL A 13 6.63 -1.61 -1.68
C VAL A 13 6.66 -0.09 -1.86
N ALA A 14 7.56 0.39 -2.72
CA ALA A 14 7.65 1.79 -3.11
C ALA A 14 7.04 1.98 -4.51
N THR A 15 5.80 2.46 -4.56
CA THR A 15 5.07 2.69 -5.82
C THR A 15 5.26 4.15 -6.25
N LYS A 16 5.79 4.40 -7.46
CA LYS A 16 5.77 5.74 -8.08
C LYS A 16 4.42 5.94 -8.77
N VAL A 17 3.75 7.05 -8.48
CA VAL A 17 2.52 7.44 -9.18
C VAL A 17 2.90 8.15 -10.48
N VAL A 18 2.37 7.68 -11.61
CA VAL A 18 2.72 8.19 -12.96
C VAL A 18 1.63 9.04 -13.60
N GLY A 19 0.41 8.99 -13.08
CA GLY A 19 -0.76 9.71 -13.58
C GLY A 19 -2.04 9.25 -12.88
N THR A 20 -3.19 9.78 -13.28
CA THR A 20 -4.52 9.26 -12.92
C THR A 20 -5.22 8.70 -14.16
N SER A 21 -6.26 7.87 -13.96
CA SER A 21 -7.01 7.24 -15.06
C SER A 21 -7.81 8.21 -15.92
N ASN A 22 -8.16 9.41 -15.42
CA ASN A 22 -8.84 10.45 -16.21
C ASN A 22 -7.89 11.52 -16.77
N GLY A 23 -6.57 11.35 -16.64
CA GLY A 23 -5.56 12.28 -17.14
C GLY A 23 -5.31 13.51 -16.26
N THR A 24 -6.02 13.68 -15.14
CA THR A 24 -5.70 14.75 -14.18
C THR A 24 -4.35 14.52 -13.49
N ARG A 25 -3.74 15.60 -13.00
CA ARG A 25 -2.49 15.51 -12.22
C ARG A 25 -2.72 14.70 -10.94
N PRO A 26 -1.91 13.66 -10.64
CA PRO A 26 -2.09 12.87 -9.44
C PRO A 26 -1.78 13.70 -8.18
N PRO A 27 -2.54 13.52 -7.08
CA PRO A 27 -2.35 14.26 -5.84
C PRO A 27 -1.09 13.83 -5.06
N PHE A 28 -0.57 12.63 -5.33
CA PHE A 28 0.62 12.06 -4.68
C PHE A 28 1.65 11.63 -5.73
N TYR A 29 2.94 11.79 -5.42
CA TYR A 29 4.04 11.37 -6.31
C TYR A 29 4.54 9.94 -6.03
N ARG A 30 4.49 9.50 -4.78
CA ARG A 30 4.88 8.15 -4.34
C ARG A 30 3.93 7.66 -3.25
N ILE A 31 3.78 6.34 -3.20
CA ILE A 31 3.10 5.60 -2.14
C ILE A 31 4.13 4.60 -1.59
N ALA A 32 4.29 4.55 -0.27
CA ALA A 32 5.17 3.60 0.40
C ALA A 32 4.32 2.70 1.30
N GLU A 33 4.27 1.42 0.99
CA GLU A 33 3.52 0.41 1.72
C GLU A 33 4.49 -0.41 2.57
N VAL A 34 4.22 -0.53 3.86
CA VAL A 34 4.96 -1.40 4.78
C VAL A 34 4.00 -2.45 5.30
N HIS A 35 4.26 -3.72 5.00
CA HIS A 35 3.39 -4.83 5.39
C HIS A 35 3.93 -5.44 6.68
N PHE A 36 3.00 -5.85 7.55
CA PHE A 36 3.24 -6.49 8.84
C PHE A 36 2.43 -7.78 8.91
N PRO A 37 2.84 -8.79 9.71
CA PRO A 37 2.14 -10.06 9.78
C PRO A 37 0.79 -9.95 10.50
N SER A 38 0.58 -8.90 11.28
CA SER A 38 -0.70 -8.59 11.93
C SER A 38 -0.82 -7.10 12.25
N LEU A 39 -2.05 -6.64 12.46
CA LEU A 39 -2.34 -5.27 12.90
C LEU A 39 -1.74 -4.98 14.29
N GLN A 40 -1.57 -6.01 15.13
CA GLN A 40 -0.90 -5.90 16.44
C GLN A 40 0.61 -5.66 16.29
N ALA A 41 1.28 -6.32 15.33
CA ALA A 41 2.68 -6.07 15.00
C ALA A 41 2.90 -4.66 14.43
N LEU A 42 1.99 -4.18 13.58
CA LEU A 42 1.99 -2.79 13.11
C LEU A 42 1.88 -1.78 14.28
N ARG A 43 0.95 -2.00 15.21
CA ARG A 43 0.78 -1.12 16.39
C ARG A 43 2.03 -1.11 17.29
N ALA A 44 2.61 -2.28 17.55
CA ALA A 44 3.87 -2.38 18.31
C ALA A 44 5.02 -1.66 17.61
N CYS A 45 5.14 -1.80 16.28
CA CYS A 45 6.14 -1.08 15.49
C CYS A 45 5.92 0.44 15.53
N ALA A 46 4.67 0.93 15.42
CA ALA A 46 4.34 2.35 15.50
C ALA A 46 4.64 2.97 16.89
N GLN A 47 4.57 2.17 17.96
CA GLN A 47 4.94 2.59 19.32
C GLN A 47 6.46 2.54 19.56
N SER A 48 7.19 1.70 18.82
CA SER A 48 8.66 1.59 18.93
C SER A 48 9.39 2.84 18.48
N ASP A 49 10.58 3.07 19.04
CA ASP A 49 11.44 4.22 18.71
C ASP A 49 11.77 4.28 17.22
N GLY A 50 12.12 3.13 16.61
CA GLY A 50 12.40 3.04 15.17
C GLY A 50 11.19 3.37 14.29
N GLY A 51 9.97 3.07 14.74
CA GLY A 51 8.72 3.47 14.09
C GLY A 51 8.49 4.97 14.17
N ARG A 52 8.59 5.55 15.38
CA ARG A 52 8.43 6.99 15.62
C ARG A 52 9.46 7.83 14.85
N GLU A 53 10.73 7.41 14.86
CA GLU A 53 11.78 8.03 14.06
C GLU A 53 11.50 7.94 12.55
N THR A 54 11.02 6.80 12.06
CA THR A 54 10.70 6.61 10.64
C THR A 54 9.56 7.54 10.19
N LEU A 55 8.51 7.69 11.01
CA LEU A 55 7.41 8.62 10.74
C LEU A 55 7.88 10.08 10.75
N ALA A 56 8.65 10.48 11.78
CA ALA A 56 9.21 11.83 11.87
C ALA A 56 10.17 12.16 10.71
N HIS A 57 11.00 11.19 10.30
CA HIS A 57 11.89 11.32 9.16
C HIS A 57 11.11 11.45 7.85
N ALA A 58 10.06 10.64 7.64
CA ALA A 58 9.21 10.69 6.46
C ALA A 58 8.52 12.07 6.30
N VAL A 59 8.07 12.69 7.41
CA VAL A 59 7.58 14.07 7.40
C VAL A 59 8.71 15.05 7.04
N LYS A 60 9.88 14.94 7.68
CA LYS A 60 11.02 15.84 7.45
C LYS A 60 11.55 15.86 6.01
N ILE A 61 11.54 14.73 5.31
CA ILE A 61 12.03 14.62 3.93
C ILE A 61 10.97 14.94 2.87
N SER A 62 9.71 15.16 3.26
CA SER A 62 8.62 15.40 2.31
C SER A 62 8.60 16.85 1.82
N SER A 63 9.27 17.09 0.69
CA SER A 63 9.25 18.40 0.00
C SER A 63 7.91 18.72 -0.70
N GLY A 64 6.96 17.79 -0.72
CA GLY A 64 5.65 17.92 -1.37
C GLY A 64 4.49 18.25 -0.42
N GLY A 65 4.77 18.59 0.84
CA GLY A 65 3.77 18.76 1.90
C GLY A 65 3.67 17.55 2.84
N THR A 66 2.84 17.63 3.86
CA THR A 66 2.72 16.58 4.89
C THR A 66 2.25 15.25 4.30
N PRO A 67 2.99 14.14 4.47
CA PRO A 67 2.58 12.83 3.97
C PRO A 67 1.34 12.31 4.70
N LEU A 68 0.41 11.73 3.96
CA LEU A 68 -0.77 11.07 4.50
C LEU A 68 -0.41 9.62 4.90
N PHE A 69 -0.53 9.31 6.19
CA PHE A 69 -0.36 7.95 6.71
C PHE A 69 -1.71 7.23 6.79
N LEU A 70 -1.79 6.04 6.20
CA LEU A 70 -2.98 5.19 6.20
C LEU A 70 -2.65 3.84 6.84
N VAL A 71 -3.57 3.34 7.66
CA VAL A 71 -3.56 1.95 8.13
C VAL A 71 -4.63 1.21 7.33
N ALA A 72 -4.23 0.12 6.67
CA ALA A 72 -5.10 -0.66 5.80
C ALA A 72 -4.82 -2.16 5.95
N GLU A 73 -5.83 -2.97 5.66
CA GLU A 73 -5.70 -4.41 5.46
C GLU A 73 -5.61 -4.69 3.95
N GLU A 74 -4.67 -5.53 3.53
CA GLU A 74 -4.49 -5.91 2.11
C GLU A 74 -5.01 -7.32 1.87
N THR A 75 -5.91 -7.47 0.89
CA THR A 75 -6.29 -8.77 0.33
C THR A 75 -5.71 -8.88 -1.08
N THR A 76 -4.64 -9.65 -1.25
CA THR A 76 -4.01 -9.87 -2.56
C THR A 76 -4.76 -10.98 -3.33
N PHE A 77 -5.15 -10.70 -4.57
CA PHE A 77 -5.63 -11.69 -5.53
C PHE A 77 -4.64 -11.79 -6.70
N VAL A 78 -4.33 -13.02 -7.14
CA VAL A 78 -3.41 -13.30 -8.24
C VAL A 78 -4.20 -13.92 -9.39
N PHE A 79 -4.03 -13.38 -10.61
CA PHE A 79 -4.77 -13.81 -11.79
C PHE A 79 -3.81 -14.09 -12.95
N GLY A 80 -3.80 -15.32 -13.47
CA GLY A 80 -3.00 -15.75 -14.62
C GLY A 80 -2.70 -17.26 -14.57
N THR A 81 -2.34 -17.85 -15.70
CA THR A 81 -1.72 -19.18 -15.71
C THR A 81 -0.26 -19.04 -15.30
N VAL A 82 0.09 -19.49 -14.10
CA VAL A 82 1.49 -19.68 -13.70
C VAL A 82 2.14 -20.66 -14.67
N SER A 83 3.23 -20.26 -15.33
CA SER A 83 4.06 -21.24 -16.01
C SER A 83 4.75 -22.13 -14.96
N LEU A 84 5.13 -23.35 -15.33
CA LEU A 84 5.89 -24.23 -14.43
C LEU A 84 7.17 -23.55 -13.92
N TRP A 85 7.77 -22.68 -14.75
CA TRP A 85 8.95 -21.90 -14.39
C TRP A 85 8.66 -20.77 -13.39
N ASP A 86 7.46 -20.18 -13.40
CA ASP A 86 7.05 -19.19 -12.40
C ASP A 86 6.70 -19.87 -11.07
N TRP A 87 6.10 -21.07 -11.11
CA TRP A 87 5.86 -21.88 -9.91
C TRP A 87 7.16 -22.34 -9.25
N LEU A 88 8.11 -22.87 -10.04
CA LEU A 88 9.44 -23.28 -9.54
C LEU A 88 10.23 -22.12 -8.92
N LYS A 89 10.12 -20.90 -9.45
CA LYS A 89 10.71 -19.69 -8.85
C LYS A 89 9.90 -19.18 -7.65
N GLY A 90 8.59 -19.36 -7.66
CA GLY A 90 7.66 -18.93 -6.61
C GLY A 90 7.86 -19.63 -5.26
N ILE A 91 8.42 -20.85 -5.25
CA ILE A 91 8.83 -21.56 -4.03
C ILE A 91 9.89 -20.77 -3.23
N ALA A 92 10.64 -19.86 -3.88
CA ALA A 92 11.64 -19.02 -3.24
C ALA A 92 11.17 -17.59 -2.87
N SER A 93 10.03 -17.10 -3.39
CA SER A 93 9.54 -15.75 -3.04
C SER A 93 8.02 -15.58 -3.17
N SER A 94 7.36 -15.32 -2.04
CA SER A 94 5.90 -15.19 -1.97
C SER A 94 5.41 -13.78 -2.37
N GLY A 95 4.78 -13.69 -3.54
CA GLY A 95 3.64 -12.81 -3.83
C GLY A 95 3.88 -11.46 -4.53
N TYR A 96 3.42 -11.35 -5.79
CA TYR A 96 3.14 -10.16 -6.63
C TYR A 96 2.14 -10.61 -7.72
N ALA A 97 1.28 -9.80 -8.37
CA ALA A 97 0.79 -8.43 -8.16
C ALA A 97 -0.69 -8.37 -8.67
N ARG A 98 -1.63 -7.69 -8.02
CA ARG A 98 -1.95 -6.23 -8.03
C ARG A 98 -2.50 -5.65 -9.35
N VAL A 99 -3.84 -5.52 -9.42
CA VAL A 99 -4.57 -4.52 -10.22
C VAL A 99 -5.60 -3.84 -9.31
N CYS A 100 -5.53 -2.52 -9.15
CA CYS A 100 -6.50 -1.76 -8.35
C CYS A 100 -7.78 -1.48 -9.15
N GLY A 101 -8.67 -2.46 -9.22
CA GLY A 101 -10.05 -2.28 -9.65
C GLY A 101 -10.98 -2.14 -8.43
N ALA A 102 -11.22 -0.91 -7.96
CA ALA A 102 -12.17 -0.67 -6.87
C ALA A 102 -13.61 -0.97 -7.33
N ARG A 103 -14.09 -2.19 -7.06
CA ARG A 103 -15.49 -2.59 -7.30
C ARG A 103 -16.28 -2.42 -6.01
N ALA A 104 -17.03 -1.33 -5.92
CA ALA A 104 -17.99 -1.11 -4.83
C ALA A 104 -19.01 -2.28 -4.77
N PRO A 105 -19.40 -2.74 -3.57
CA PRO A 105 -20.36 -3.83 -3.43
C PRO A 105 -21.75 -3.38 -3.90
N LYS A 106 -22.38 -4.17 -4.78
CA LYS A 106 -23.76 -3.93 -5.23
C LYS A 106 -24.74 -4.02 -4.05
N ARG A 107 -25.47 -2.95 -3.75
CA ARG A 107 -26.71 -3.03 -2.97
C ARG A 107 -27.84 -2.20 -3.61
N ASN A 108 -28.66 -2.93 -4.37
CA ASN A 108 -30.11 -2.79 -4.59
C ASN A 108 -30.77 -1.39 -4.45
N ARG A 109 -31.21 -0.87 -5.60
CA ARG A 109 -32.44 -0.08 -5.89
C ARG A 109 -32.82 1.18 -5.08
N ASN A 110 -33.15 2.20 -5.88
CA ASN A 110 -34.01 3.37 -5.64
C ASN A 110 -33.39 4.63 -4.99
N CYS A 111 -33.83 5.78 -5.55
CA CYS A 111 -33.50 7.16 -5.22
C CYS A 111 -32.04 7.60 -5.51
N ALA A 112 -31.71 8.82 -5.96
CA ALA A 112 -32.30 9.90 -6.77
C ALA A 112 -31.52 11.19 -6.42
N ALA A 113 -31.05 11.97 -7.42
CA ALA A 113 -30.56 13.36 -7.29
C ALA A 113 -29.29 13.59 -6.40
N PHE A 114 -28.49 14.67 -6.53
CA PHE A 114 -28.43 15.79 -7.48
C PHE A 114 -26.98 16.36 -7.56
N HIS A 115 -26.81 17.47 -8.31
CA HIS A 115 -25.64 18.40 -8.33
C HIS A 115 -25.12 18.82 -6.93
N SER A 116 -23.91 19.37 -6.77
CA SER A 116 -23.15 20.28 -7.67
C SER A 116 -21.64 20.04 -7.73
#